data_AF-A0A946ZXR5-F1
#
_entry.id   AF-A0A946ZXR5-F1
#
_cell.length_a   1.000
_cell.length_b   1.000
_cell.length_c   1.000
_cell.angle_alpha   90.00
_cell.angle_beta   90.00
_cell.angle_gamma   90.00
#
_symmetry.space_group_name_H-M   'P 1'
#
loop_
_entity.id
_entity.type
_entity.pdbx_description
1 polymer ?
#
loop_
_entity_poly.entity_id
_entity_poly.type
_entity_poly.pdbx_seq_one_letter_code
_entity_poly.pdbx_strand_id
1 'polypeptide(L)'
;MTPKDKKLAFRIYLYLGALFITSLVVSNLIFQKFFYWKPFGDATVFGAPLFEISVGVLPYPITFLITDLISEIFGKKKANQVVTAGIFASFFSMGIVLLADLAPAIPSSPVDDELFSKVFALS
;
A
#
# COMPACT_ATOMS: atom_id res chain seq x y z
N MET A 1 -20.38 -25.69 9.86
CA MET A 1 -20.72 -24.30 9.54
C MET A 1 -22.09 -24.24 8.88
N THR A 2 -22.98 -23.43 9.42
CA THR A 2 -24.28 -23.16 8.82
C THR A 2 -24.13 -22.30 7.54
N PRO A 3 -25.15 -22.23 6.67
CA PRO A 3 -25.14 -21.32 5.53
C PRO A 3 -24.94 -19.85 5.92
N LYS A 4 -25.45 -19.44 7.09
CA LYS A 4 -25.27 -18.08 7.64
C LYS A 4 -23.79 -17.81 7.97
N ASP A 5 -23.11 -18.77 8.60
CA ASP A 5 -21.69 -18.65 8.96
C ASP A 5 -20.81 -18.53 7.73
N LYS A 6 -21.10 -19.31 6.66
CA LYS A 6 -20.37 -19.21 5.39
C LYS A 6 -20.50 -17.84 4.75
N LYS A 7 -21.69 -17.25 4.79
CA LYS A 7 -21.95 -15.90 4.26
C LYS A 7 -21.21 -14.82 5.06
N LEU A 8 -21.19 -14.95 6.38
CA LEU A 8 -20.44 -14.05 7.26
C LEU A 8 -18.93 -14.15 7.02
N ALA A 9 -18.40 -15.38 6.99
CA ALA A 9 -16.99 -15.63 6.72
C ALA A 9 -16.55 -15.04 5.37
N PHE A 10 -17.36 -15.22 4.32
CA PHE A 10 -17.09 -14.61 3.02
C PHE A 10 -17.09 -13.07 3.06
N ARG A 11 -18.02 -12.44 3.79
CA ARG A 11 -18.03 -10.98 3.96
C ARG A 11 -16.76 -10.49 4.66
N ILE A 12 -16.34 -11.16 5.73
CA ILE A 12 -15.11 -10.82 6.45
C ILE A 12 -13.91 -10.95 5.51
N TYR A 13 -13.81 -12.08 4.78
CA TYR A 13 -12.75 -12.30 3.81
C TYR A 13 -12.70 -11.19 2.74
N LEU A 14 -13.86 -10.76 2.25
CA LEU A 14 -13.95 -9.70 1.24
C LEU A 14 -13.46 -8.35 1.77
N TYR A 15 -13.88 -7.95 2.98
CA TYR A 15 -13.43 -6.69 3.58
C TYR A 15 -11.95 -6.71 3.96
N LEU A 16 -11.46 -7.82 4.51
CA LEU A 16 -10.03 -8.00 4.78
C LEU A 16 -9.21 -7.94 3.49
N GLY A 17 -9.66 -8.63 2.43
CA GLY A 17 -9.02 -8.56 1.12
C GLY A 17 -9.00 -7.15 0.54
N ALA A 18 -10.11 -6.40 0.63
CA ALA A 18 -10.18 -5.02 0.15
C ALA A 18 -9.24 -4.09 0.92
N LEU A 19 -9.15 -4.22 2.25
CA LEU A 19 -8.22 -3.47 3.08
C LEU A 19 -6.76 -3.81 2.75
N PHE A 20 -6.45 -5.09 2.53
CA PHE A 20 -5.11 -5.53 2.13
C PHE A 20 -4.70 -4.92 0.79
N ILE A 21 -5.55 -5.05 -0.23
CA ILE A 21 -5.26 -4.54 -1.58
C ILE A 21 -5.08 -3.01 -1.54
N THR A 22 -5.97 -2.30 -0.84
CA THR A 22 -5.87 -0.84 -0.69
C THR A 22 -4.57 -0.44 0.00
N SER A 23 -4.19 -1.16 1.07
CA SER A 23 -2.94 -0.91 1.81
C SER A 23 -1.71 -1.10 0.92
N LEU A 24 -1.70 -2.16 0.11
CA LEU A 24 -0.60 -2.49 -0.79
C LEU A 24 -0.48 -1.46 -1.92
N VAL A 25 -1.60 -1.08 -2.55
CA VAL A 25 -1.63 -0.05 -3.61
C VAL A 25 -1.20 1.31 -3.06
N VAL A 26 -1.75 1.75 -1.93
CA VAL A 26 -1.44 3.06 -1.35
C VAL A 26 0.00 3.13 -0.86
N SER A 27 0.54 2.05 -0.26
CA SER A 27 1.95 1.96 0.11
C SER A 27 2.86 2.27 -1.08
N ASN A 28 2.56 1.68 -2.24
CA ASN A 28 3.30 1.92 -3.49
C ASN A 28 3.16 3.34 -4.05
N LEU A 29 2.15 4.12 -3.67
CA LEU A 29 1.98 5.50 -4.14
C LEU A 29 2.66 6.52 -3.22
N ILE A 30 2.81 6.20 -1.94
CA ILE A 30 3.35 7.13 -0.93
C ILE A 30 4.79 6.80 -0.52
N PHE A 31 5.42 5.78 -1.12
CA PHE A 31 6.73 5.28 -0.71
C PHE A 31 7.86 6.31 -0.87
N GLN A 32 7.72 7.27 -1.79
CA GLN A 32 8.74 8.30 -2.03
C GLN A 32 8.79 9.37 -0.94
N LYS A 33 7.80 9.43 -0.05
CA LYS A 33 7.82 10.36 1.07
C LYS A 33 8.58 9.75 2.23
N PHE A 34 9.61 10.42 2.73
CA PHE A 34 10.36 10.02 3.92
C PHE A 34 10.00 10.91 5.11
N PHE A 35 10.04 10.33 6.31
CA PHE A 35 9.85 11.06 7.56
C PHE A 35 10.85 10.59 8.62
N TYR A 36 11.11 11.48 9.58
CA TYR A 36 11.96 11.18 10.72
C TYR A 36 11.12 10.63 11.87
N TRP A 37 11.41 9.40 12.31
CA TRP A 37 10.76 8.81 13.48
C TRP A 37 11.72 8.79 14.67
N LYS A 38 11.60 9.74 15.62
CA LYS A 38 12.51 9.84 16.77
C LYS A 38 11.81 9.51 18.10
N PRO A 39 11.41 8.24 18.35
CA PRO A 39 10.68 7.88 19.57
C PRO A 39 11.51 8.01 20.87
N PHE A 40 12.85 8.06 20.76
CA PHE A 40 13.77 8.13 21.91
C PHE A 40 14.74 9.33 21.85
N GLY A 41 14.41 10.39 21.09
CA GLY A 41 15.24 11.61 20.95
C GLY A 41 16.20 11.62 19.75
N ASP A 42 17.13 12.58 19.72
CA ASP A 42 18.14 12.78 18.65
C ASP A 42 19.31 11.81 18.76
N ALA A 43 19.04 10.51 18.76
CA ALA A 43 20.10 9.52 18.62
C ALA A 43 20.62 9.55 17.17
N THR A 44 21.89 9.93 17.00
CA THR A 44 22.65 9.84 15.74
C THR A 44 23.73 8.78 15.88
N VAL A 45 23.82 7.83 14.95
CA VAL A 45 24.91 6.85 14.88
C VAL A 45 25.74 7.20 13.64
N PHE A 46 27.04 7.43 13.85
CA PHE A 46 27.98 7.87 12.81
C PHE A 46 27.58 9.17 12.06
N GLY A 47 26.85 10.08 12.71
CA GLY A 47 26.44 11.35 12.11
C GLY A 47 25.25 11.26 11.14
N ALA A 48 24.67 10.07 10.96
CA ALA A 48 23.42 9.87 10.23
C ALA A 48 22.23 9.81 11.20
N PRO A 49 21.10 10.46 10.90
CA PRO A 49 19.86 10.24 11.63
C PRO A 49 19.43 8.77 11.44
N LEU A 50 19.31 8.00 12.52
CA LEU A 50 19.01 6.56 12.46
C LEU A 50 17.62 6.21 11.90
N PHE A 51 16.74 7.19 11.74
CA PHE A 51 15.31 6.95 11.57
C PHE A 51 14.73 7.70 10.38
N GLU A 52 15.41 7.70 9.25
CA GLU A 52 14.80 8.06 7.96
C GLU A 52 14.01 6.88 7.44
N ILE A 53 12.68 6.97 7.51
CA ILE A 53 11.79 5.87 7.11
C ILE A 53 10.82 6.38 6.05
N SER A 54 10.59 5.58 5.02
CA SER A 54 9.55 5.84 4.03
C SER A 54 8.17 5.75 4.68
N VAL A 55 7.29 6.71 4.37
CA VAL A 55 5.86 6.69 4.76
C VAL A 55 5.14 5.48 4.17
N GLY A 56 5.67 4.88 3.09
CA GLY A 56 5.21 3.60 2.56
C GLY A 56 5.28 2.46 3.58
N VAL A 57 6.00 2.63 4.70
CA VAL A 57 6.04 1.63 5.76
C VAL A 57 4.71 1.49 6.52
N LEU A 58 3.91 2.57 6.57
CA LEU A 58 2.74 2.66 7.44
C LEU A 58 1.70 1.56 7.21
N PRO A 59 1.43 1.12 5.97
CA PRO A 59 0.47 0.05 5.74
C PRO A 59 1.00 -1.35 6.07
N TYR A 60 2.31 -1.57 6.27
CA TYR A 60 2.85 -2.92 6.50
C TYR A 60 2.26 -3.64 7.70
N PRO A 61 2.17 -3.04 8.91
CA PRO A 61 1.55 -3.70 10.06
C PRO A 61 0.11 -4.15 9.79
N ILE A 62 -0.64 -3.35 9.02
CA ILE A 62 -2.01 -3.67 8.61
C ILE A 62 -2.00 -4.84 7.63
N THR A 63 -1.15 -4.81 6.60
CA THR A 63 -1.06 -5.90 5.61
C THR A 63 -0.67 -7.22 6.26
N PHE A 64 0.31 -7.22 7.17
CA PHE A 64 0.77 -8.40 7.91
C PHE A 64 -0.34 -8.98 8.78
N LEU A 65 -0.99 -8.13 9.60
CA LEU A 65 -2.11 -8.54 10.43
C LEU A 65 -3.24 -9.16 9.60
N ILE A 66 -3.58 -8.53 8.46
CA ILE A 66 -4.63 -9.05 7.58
C ILE A 66 -4.23 -10.40 6.97
N THR A 67 -3.00 -10.54 6.47
CA THR A 67 -2.55 -11.82 5.90
C THR A 67 -2.54 -12.93 6.92
N ASP A 68 -2.13 -12.64 8.16
CA ASP A 68 -2.13 -13.59 9.26
C ASP A 68 -3.56 -14.04 9.58
N LEU A 69 -4.48 -13.09 9.80
CA LEU A 69 -5.91 -13.37 10.05
C LEU A 69 -6.52 -14.19 8.91
N ILE A 70 -6.24 -13.85 7.66
CA ILE A 70 -6.77 -14.61 6.52
C ILE A 70 -6.18 -16.03 6.51
N SER A 71 -4.88 -16.17 6.78
CA SER A 71 -4.20 -17.47 6.75
C SER A 71 -4.67 -18.40 7.87
N GLU A 72 -4.96 -17.87 9.06
CA GLU A 72 -5.46 -18.62 10.21
C GLU A 72 -6.92 -19.03 10.04
N ILE A 73 -7.78 -18.11 9.60
CA ILE A 73 -9.23 -18.33 9.54
C ILE A 73 -9.66 -19.06 8.26
N PHE A 74 -9.04 -18.71 7.13
CA PHE A 74 -9.44 -19.18 5.79
C PHE A 74 -8.39 -20.09 5.14
N GLY A 75 -7.24 -20.27 5.78
CA GLY A 75 -6.15 -21.10 5.31
C GLY A 75 -5.17 -20.37 4.38
N LYS A 76 -3.95 -20.90 4.31
CA LYS A 76 -2.84 -20.35 3.51
C LYS A 76 -3.17 -20.14 2.04
N LYS A 77 -3.98 -21.03 1.43
CA LYS A 77 -4.37 -20.91 0.01
C LYS A 77 -5.18 -19.63 -0.25
N LYS A 78 -6.03 -19.23 0.70
CA LYS A 78 -6.85 -18.01 0.60
C LYS A 78 -6.02 -16.75 0.85
N ALA A 79 -5.10 -16.79 1.81
CA ALA A 79 -4.14 -15.71 2.01
C ALA A 79 -3.32 -15.46 0.73
N ASN A 80 -2.78 -16.52 0.12
CA ASN A 80 -2.02 -16.40 -1.14
C ASN A 80 -2.85 -15.80 -2.28
N GLN A 81 -4.14 -16.17 -2.39
CA GLN A 81 -5.04 -15.57 -3.40
C GLN A 81 -5.17 -14.05 -3.23
N VAL A 82 -5.33 -13.58 -1.99
CA VAL A 82 -5.42 -12.13 -1.69
C VAL A 82 -4.10 -11.42 -1.98
N VAL A 83 -2.98 -12.02 -1.61
CA VAL A 83 -1.64 -11.47 -1.89
C VAL A 83 -1.41 -11.35 -3.40
N THR A 84 -1.66 -12.41 -4.16
CA THR A 84 -1.53 -12.38 -5.63
C THR A 84 -2.45 -11.35 -6.26
N ALA A 85 -3.70 -11.24 -5.80
CA ALA A 85 -4.63 -10.22 -6.28
C ALA A 85 -4.13 -8.80 -5.95
N GLY A 86 -3.53 -8.59 -4.77
CA GLY A 86 -2.93 -7.31 -4.39
C GLY A 86 -1.73 -6.93 -5.24
N ILE A 87 -0.83 -7.88 -5.53
CA ILE A 87 0.30 -7.65 -6.44
C ILE A 87 -0.21 -7.26 -7.83
N PHE A 88 -1.19 -7.98 -8.37
CA PHE A 88 -1.80 -7.64 -9.65
C PHE A 88 -2.44 -6.25 -9.64
N ALA A 89 -3.22 -5.94 -8.59
CA ALA A 89 -3.85 -4.64 -8.43
C ALA A 89 -2.82 -3.50 -8.37
N SER A 90 -1.65 -3.73 -7.77
CA SER A 90 -0.55 -2.75 -7.74
C SER A 90 0.11 -2.53 -9.10
N PHE A 91 0.33 -3.59 -9.88
CA PHE A 91 0.80 -3.39 -11.25
C PHE A 91 -0.24 -2.65 -12.09
N PHE A 92 -1.52 -2.97 -11.91
CA PHE A 92 -2.61 -2.28 -12.59
C PHE A 92 -2.70 -0.80 -12.19
N SER A 93 -2.59 -0.48 -10.90
CA SER A 93 -2.59 0.91 -10.42
C SER A 93 -1.39 1.68 -10.95
N MET A 94 -0.21 1.07 -11.00
CA MET A 94 0.97 1.67 -11.61
C MET A 94 0.76 1.94 -13.10
N GLY A 95 0.12 1.03 -13.83
CA GLY A 95 -0.27 1.26 -15.21
C GLY A 95 -1.20 2.46 -15.39
N ILE A 96 -2.19 2.64 -14.51
CA ILE A 96 -3.07 3.82 -14.52
C ILE A 96 -2.27 5.11 -14.27
N VAL A 97 -1.37 5.08 -13.28
CA VAL A 97 -0.53 6.24 -12.93
C VAL A 97 0.39 6.63 -14.09
N LEU A 98 1.01 5.65 -14.76
CA LEU A 98 1.83 5.90 -15.95
C LEU A 98 1.02 6.51 -17.09
N LEU A 99 -0.21 6.04 -17.32
CA LEU A 99 -1.09 6.65 -18.31
C LEU A 99 -1.51 8.07 -17.94
N ALA A 100 -1.67 8.36 -16.64
CA ALA A 100 -1.96 9.70 -16.15
C ALA A 100 -0.77 10.66 -16.36
N ASP A 101 0.46 10.19 -16.13
CA ASP A 101 1.71 10.96 -16.34
C ASP A 101 1.93 11.36 -17.81
N LEU A 102 1.43 10.56 -18.77
CA LEU A 102 1.50 10.87 -20.19
C LEU A 102 0.49 11.94 -20.64
N ALA A 103 -0.55 12.22 -19.85
CA ALA A 103 -1.58 13.17 -20.20
C ALA A 103 -1.15 14.59 -19.79
N PRO A 104 -1.02 15.53 -20.75
CA PRO A 104 -0.45 16.85 -20.46
C PRO A 104 -1.35 17.68 -19.55
N ALA A 105 -0.76 18.33 -18.55
CA ALA A 105 -1.43 19.25 -17.66
C ALA A 105 -1.90 20.51 -18.43
N ILE A 106 -3.14 20.93 -18.17
CA ILE A 106 -3.64 22.21 -18.66
C ILE A 106 -3.00 23.38 -17.88
N PRO A 107 -2.92 24.59 -18.46
CA PRO A 107 -2.28 25.73 -17.79
C PRO A 107 -2.88 26.13 -16.44
N SER A 108 -4.16 25.80 -16.20
CA SER A 108 -4.85 26.07 -14.94
C SER A 108 -4.78 24.92 -13.93
N SER A 109 -4.02 23.85 -14.23
CA SER A 109 -3.88 22.70 -13.34
C SER A 109 -3.10 23.09 -12.07
N PRO A 110 -3.53 22.69 -10.87
CA PRO A 110 -2.76 22.88 -9.64
C PRO A 110 -1.46 22.06 -9.58
N VAL A 111 -1.36 21.00 -10.40
CA VAL A 111 -0.21 20.10 -10.48
C VAL A 111 0.25 20.09 -11.94
N ASP A 112 1.51 20.46 -12.17
CA ASP A 112 2.14 20.41 -13.50
C ASP A 112 2.74 19.02 -13.78
N ASP A 113 3.16 18.83 -15.04
CA ASP A 113 3.70 17.55 -15.50
C ASP A 113 4.99 17.16 -14.74
N GLU A 114 5.87 18.12 -14.45
CA GLU A 114 7.13 17.87 -13.75
C GLU A 114 6.88 17.42 -12.29
N LEU A 115 5.97 18.09 -11.58
CA LEU A 115 5.60 17.75 -10.22
C LEU A 115 4.87 16.41 -10.16
N PHE A 116 3.96 16.12 -11.08
CA PHE A 116 3.27 14.84 -11.11
C PHE A 116 4.25 13.69 -11.34
N SER A 117 5.13 13.82 -12.34
CA SER A 117 6.14 12.81 -12.65
C SER A 117 7.09 12.60 -11.47
N LYS A 118 7.52 13.67 -10.81
CA LYS A 118 8.37 13.58 -9.61
C LYS A 118 7.72 12.84 -8.43
N VAL A 119 6.40 12.91 -8.27
CA VAL A 119 5.69 12.30 -7.13
C VAL A 119 5.22 10.87 -7.42
N PHE A 120 4.91 10.57 -8.68
CA PHE A 120 4.21 9.34 -9.05
C PHE A 120 4.91 8.50 -10.11
N ALA A 121 5.83 9.06 -10.90
CA ALA A 121 6.61 8.29 -11.86
C ALA A 121 7.75 7.54 -11.16
N LEU A 122 8.32 6.57 -11.89
CA LEU A 122 9.35 5.64 -11.42
C LEU A 122 10.77 6.25 -11.29
N SER A 123 10.90 7.58 -11.14
CA SER A 123 12.20 8.28 -11.10
C SER A 123 12.64 8.65 -9.69
#